data_AF-A0A378K1B1-F1
#
_entry.id   AF-A0A378K1B1-F1
#
_cell.length_a   1.000
_cell.length_b   1.000
_cell.length_c   1.000
_cell.angle_alpha   90.00
_cell.angle_beta   90.00
_cell.angle_gamma   90.00
#
_symmetry.space_group_name_H-M   'P 1'
#
loop_
_entity.id
_entity.type
_entity.pdbx_description
1 polymer ?
#
loop_
_entity_poly.entity_id
_entity_poly.type
_entity_poly.pdbx_seq_one_letter_code
_entity_poly.pdbx_strand_id
1 'polypeptide(L)'
;MMRQSAASGCTNAMLSLTELLLKSGSSTDVKTAAHYMKMIEASKDTHIIKQSRALISVYPDLADELRSTVKTEPYNAKIRFFSNPVEQKPDHQVELHNDHAI
;
A
#
# COMPACT_ATOMS: atom_id res chain seq x y z
N MET A 1 -29.06 2.53 -1.00
CA MET A 1 -28.66 1.11 -1.12
C MET A 1 -27.21 0.94 -1.59
N MET A 2 -26.73 1.61 -2.65
CA MET A 2 -25.33 1.47 -3.15
C MET A 2 -24.22 1.65 -2.09
N ARG A 3 -24.32 2.66 -1.21
CA ARG A 3 -23.31 2.89 -0.16
C ARG A 3 -23.19 1.73 0.84
N GLN A 4 -24.31 1.10 1.21
CA GLN A 4 -24.28 -0.05 2.11
C GLN A 4 -23.66 -1.28 1.43
N SER A 5 -23.95 -1.50 0.15
CA SER A 5 -23.34 -2.60 -0.61
C SER A 5 -21.84 -2.40 -0.83
N ALA A 6 -21.40 -1.16 -1.06
CA ALA A 6 -19.99 -0.84 -1.09
C ALA A 6 -19.33 -1.10 0.28
N ALA A 7 -19.97 -0.72 1.37
CA ALA A 7 -19.50 -1.01 2.72
C ALA A 7 -19.50 -2.52 3.06
N SER A 8 -20.39 -3.31 2.46
CA SER A 8 -20.45 -4.77 2.65
C SER A 8 -19.45 -5.56 1.80
N GLY A 9 -18.58 -4.89 1.04
CA GLY A 9 -17.55 -5.57 0.24
C GLY A 9 -17.93 -5.86 -1.22
N CYS A 10 -19.08 -5.39 -1.72
CA CYS A 10 -19.45 -5.60 -3.12
C CYS A 10 -18.63 -4.68 -4.04
N THR A 11 -17.66 -5.25 -4.75
CA THR A 11 -16.72 -4.55 -5.65
C THR A 11 -17.43 -3.77 -6.76
N ASN A 12 -18.51 -4.31 -7.34
CA ASN A 12 -19.35 -3.61 -8.32
C ASN A 12 -19.94 -2.31 -7.76
N ALA A 13 -20.46 -2.37 -6.53
CA ALA A 13 -21.05 -1.20 -5.86
C ALA A 13 -19.98 -0.18 -5.47
N MET A 14 -18.79 -0.66 -5.05
CA MET A 14 -17.64 0.22 -4.82
C MET A 14 -17.27 0.99 -6.08
N LEU A 15 -17.17 0.31 -7.23
CA LEU A 15 -16.81 0.97 -8.49
C LEU A 15 -17.82 2.05 -8.87
N SER A 16 -19.12 1.71 -8.91
CA SER A 16 -20.17 2.68 -9.23
C SER A 16 -20.24 3.86 -8.24
N LEU A 17 -19.98 3.60 -6.95
CA LEU A 17 -19.91 4.65 -5.95
C LEU A 17 -18.68 5.54 -6.17
N THR A 18 -17.55 4.97 -6.55
CA THR A 18 -16.31 5.71 -6.87
C THR A 18 -16.56 6.66 -8.04
N GLU A 19 -17.21 6.21 -9.11
CA GLU A 19 -17.60 7.06 -10.24
C GLU A 19 -18.52 8.21 -9.83
N LEU A 20 -19.49 7.93 -8.96
CA LEU A 20 -20.43 8.94 -8.47
C LEU A 20 -19.70 10.01 -7.62
N LEU A 21 -18.77 9.58 -6.76
CA LEU A 21 -17.96 10.46 -5.92
C LEU A 21 -17.04 11.34 -6.77
N LEU A 22 -16.42 10.77 -7.81
CA LEU A 22 -15.55 11.53 -8.72
C LEU A 22 -16.32 12.58 -9.54
N LYS A 23 -17.57 12.29 -9.91
CA LYS A 23 -18.46 13.27 -10.59
C LYS A 23 -18.85 14.44 -9.69
N SER A 24 -18.88 14.25 -8.37
CA SER A 24 -19.20 15.29 -7.39
C SER A 24 -18.08 16.34 -7.26
N GLY A 25 -16.82 15.94 -7.53
CA GLY A 25 -15.66 16.85 -7.56
C GLY A 25 -15.21 17.39 -6.20
N SER A 26 -15.78 16.90 -5.09
CA SER A 26 -15.37 17.29 -3.74
C SER A 26 -14.09 16.58 -3.32
N SER A 27 -13.17 17.28 -2.66
CA SER A 27 -11.91 16.69 -2.16
C SER A 27 -12.14 15.56 -1.15
N THR A 28 -13.20 15.64 -0.34
CA THR A 28 -13.61 14.56 0.58
C THR A 28 -14.10 13.32 -0.17
N ASP A 29 -14.76 13.53 -1.32
CA ASP A 29 -15.26 12.45 -2.16
C ASP A 29 -14.10 11.73 -2.89
N VAL A 30 -13.07 12.47 -3.30
CA VAL A 30 -11.83 11.89 -3.90
C VAL A 30 -11.09 10.99 -2.90
N LYS A 31 -10.98 11.39 -1.63
CA LYS A 31 -10.41 10.54 -0.56
C LYS A 31 -11.18 9.25 -0.38
N THR A 32 -12.51 9.37 -0.36
CA THR A 32 -13.40 8.22 -0.20
C THR A 32 -13.32 7.30 -1.41
N ALA A 33 -13.25 7.85 -2.62
CA ALA A 33 -13.00 7.11 -3.86
C ALA A 33 -11.67 6.35 -3.80
N ALA A 34 -10.58 6.99 -3.39
CA ALA A 34 -9.28 6.36 -3.23
C ALA A 34 -9.30 5.19 -2.24
N HIS A 35 -10.06 5.30 -1.15
CA HIS A 35 -10.25 4.21 -0.19
C HIS A 35 -10.91 2.98 -0.85
N TYR A 36 -12.02 3.18 -1.58
CA TYR A 36 -12.70 2.08 -2.27
C TYR A 36 -11.84 1.48 -3.39
N MET A 37 -11.03 2.28 -4.08
CA MET A 37 -10.09 1.75 -5.08
C MET A 37 -9.10 0.75 -4.48
N LYS A 38 -8.56 1.02 -3.29
CA LYS A 38 -7.67 0.07 -2.58
C LYS A 38 -8.38 -1.23 -2.22
N MET A 39 -9.64 -1.13 -1.78
CA MET A 39 -10.45 -2.33 -1.50
C MET A 39 -10.71 -3.16 -2.76
N ILE A 40 -10.97 -2.49 -3.89
CA ILE A 40 -11.12 -3.14 -5.20
C ILE A 40 -9.82 -3.86 -5.58
N GLU A 41 -8.66 -3.22 -5.44
CA GLU A 41 -7.38 -3.88 -5.73
C GLU A 41 -7.11 -5.09 -4.81
N ALA A 42 -7.50 -5.01 -3.54
CA ALA A 42 -7.38 -6.11 -2.59
C ALA A 42 -8.32 -7.30 -2.90
N SER A 43 -9.46 -7.05 -3.57
CA SER A 43 -10.47 -8.07 -3.88
C SER A 43 -10.03 -9.11 -4.93
N LYS A 44 -8.94 -8.85 -5.66
CA LYS A 44 -8.42 -9.69 -6.77
C LYS A 44 -9.39 -9.88 -7.95
N ASP A 45 -10.48 -9.11 -8.01
CA ASP A 45 -11.39 -9.12 -9.16
C ASP A 45 -10.75 -8.41 -10.36
N THR A 46 -10.15 -9.20 -11.25
CA THR A 46 -9.40 -8.67 -12.40
C THR A 46 -10.25 -7.80 -13.34
N HIS A 47 -11.55 -8.06 -13.44
CA HIS A 47 -12.43 -7.27 -14.30
C HIS A 47 -12.68 -5.89 -13.69
N ILE A 48 -13.05 -5.84 -12.41
CA ILE A 48 -13.28 -4.58 -11.70
C ILE A 48 -11.99 -3.79 -11.52
N ILE A 49 -10.85 -4.45 -11.30
CA ILE A 49 -9.53 -3.80 -11.25
C ILE A 49 -9.18 -3.13 -12.59
N LYS A 50 -9.48 -3.76 -13.72
CA LYS A 50 -9.25 -3.13 -15.04
C LYS A 50 -10.10 -1.87 -15.22
N GLN A 51 -11.38 -1.94 -14.86
CA GLN A 51 -12.27 -0.78 -14.95
C GLN A 51 -11.86 0.33 -13.97
N SER A 52 -11.47 -0.03 -12.75
CA SER A 52 -11.02 0.93 -11.75
C SER A 52 -9.75 1.65 -12.21
N ARG A 53 -8.80 0.94 -12.84
CA ARG A 53 -7.61 1.56 -13.45
C ARG A 53 -7.94 2.52 -14.59
N ALA A 54 -8.96 2.22 -15.39
CA ALA A 54 -9.41 3.15 -16.42
C ALA A 54 -9.88 4.48 -15.82
N LEU A 55 -10.56 4.45 -14.65
CA LEU A 55 -10.97 5.66 -13.95
C LEU A 55 -9.79 6.51 -13.46
N ILE A 56 -8.70 5.89 -13.00
CA ILE A 56 -7.47 6.61 -12.60
C ILE A 56 -6.89 7.39 -13.79
N SER A 57 -6.97 6.83 -15.01
CA SER A 57 -6.49 7.53 -16.20
C SER A 57 -7.34 8.73 -16.60
N VAL A 58 -8.63 8.75 -16.21
CA VAL A 58 -9.55 9.84 -16.52
C VAL A 58 -9.48 10.94 -15.46
N TYR A 59 -9.21 10.57 -14.20
CA TYR A 59 -9.20 11.48 -13.06
C TYR A 59 -7.80 11.58 -12.43
N PRO A 60 -6.95 12.52 -12.84
CA PRO A 60 -5.58 12.64 -12.33
C PRO A 60 -5.51 12.97 -10.84
N ASP A 61 -6.47 13.71 -10.28
CA ASP A 61 -6.55 14.02 -8.84
C ASP A 61 -6.66 12.76 -7.98
N LEU A 62 -7.38 11.75 -8.48
CA LEU A 62 -7.51 10.46 -7.81
C LEU A 62 -6.19 9.68 -7.86
N ALA A 63 -5.46 9.77 -8.97
CA ALA A 63 -4.15 9.15 -9.11
C ALA A 63 -3.15 9.74 -8.12
N ASP A 64 -3.19 11.05 -7.91
CA ASP A 64 -2.33 11.75 -6.96
C ASP A 64 -2.64 11.33 -5.52
N GLU A 65 -3.92 11.27 -5.14
CA GLU A 65 -4.33 10.84 -3.80
C GLU A 65 -3.97 9.37 -3.52
N LEU A 66 -4.10 8.49 -4.52
CA LEU A 66 -3.66 7.10 -4.40
C LEU A 66 -2.15 6.97 -4.19
N ARG A 67 -1.35 7.83 -4.81
CA ARG A 67 0.11 7.88 -4.61
C ARG A 67 0.47 8.48 -3.25
N SER A 68 -0.19 9.55 -2.86
CA SER A 68 0.04 10.28 -1.60
C SER A 68 -0.18 9.42 -0.37
N THR A 69 -1.16 8.51 -0.42
CA THR A 69 -1.47 7.61 0.70
C THR A 69 -0.49 6.44 0.86
N VAL A 70 0.49 6.26 -0.03
CA VAL A 70 1.61 5.32 0.16
C VAL A 70 2.72 6.02 0.92
N LYS A 71 2.45 6.49 2.14
CA LYS A 71 3.51 6.76 3.10
C LYS A 71 3.89 5.41 3.70
N THR A 72 4.84 4.74 3.05
CA THR A 72 5.58 3.63 3.65
C THR A 72 6.26 4.19 4.90
N GLU A 73 5.62 4.01 6.06
CA GLU A 73 6.26 4.21 7.35
C GLU A 73 7.52 3.32 7.36
N PRO A 74 8.70 3.85 7.68
CA PRO A 74 9.91 3.06 7.70
C PRO A 74 9.74 1.92 8.71
N TYR A 75 10.03 0.69 8.28
CA TYR A 75 9.94 -0.50 9.11
C TYR A 75 10.73 -0.30 10.40
N ASN A 76 10.02 -0.19 11.53
CA ASN A 76 10.64 0.01 12.83
C ASN A 76 11.09 -1.35 13.40
N ALA A 77 12.36 -1.67 13.18
CA ALA A 77 12.98 -2.90 13.66
C ALA A 77 12.93 -3.08 15.20
N LYS A 78 12.57 -2.03 15.97
CA LYS A 78 12.42 -2.12 17.43
C LYS A 78 11.09 -2.74 17.89
N ILE A 79 10.09 -2.87 17.02
CA ILE A 79 8.77 -3.45 17.36
C ILE A 79 8.79 -4.99 17.17
N ARG A 80 9.97 -5.60 17.28
CA ARG A 80 10.17 -7.02 16.99
C ARG A 80 10.04 -7.82 18.29
N PHE A 81 8.82 -8.25 18.58
CA PHE A 81 8.51 -9.00 19.81
C PHE A 81 9.09 -10.42 19.86
N PHE A 82 9.47 -11.00 18.71
CA PHE A 82 9.97 -12.38 18.60
C PHE A 82 11.32 -12.49 17.88
N SER A 83 12.27 -11.59 18.16
CA SER A 83 13.64 -11.77 17.65
C SER A 83 14.65 -11.86 18.76
N ASN A 84 15.41 -12.95 18.73
CA ASN A 84 16.56 -13.16 19.58
C ASN A 84 17.54 -11.99 19.38
N PRO A 85 18.06 -11.38 20.46
CA PRO A 85 19.05 -10.33 20.34
C PRO A 85 20.30 -10.90 19.66
N VAL A 86 20.72 -10.25 18.58
CA VAL A 86 22.02 -10.52 17.96
C VAL A 86 23.09 -10.01 18.91
N GLU A 87 23.81 -10.93 19.55
CA GLU A 87 25.05 -10.65 20.28
C GLU A 87 26.03 -9.95 19.34
N GLN A 88 26.30 -8.67 19.60
CA GLN A 88 27.40 -7.96 18.98
C GLN A 88 28.70 -8.48 19.59
N LYS A 89 29.47 -9.26 18.82
CA LYS A 89 30.88 -9.52 19.15
C LYS A 89 31.72 -8.36 18.61
N PRO A 90 32.56 -7.72 19.44
CA PRO A 90 33.42 -6.65 19.00
C PRO A 90 34.52 -7.17 18.07
N ASP A 91 34.77 -6.34 17.06
CA ASP A 91 35.86 -6.34 16.10
C ASP A 91 37.18 -6.84 16.70
N HIS A 92 37.75 -7.90 16.12
CA HIS A 92 39.18 -8.18 16.22
C HIS A 92 39.70 -8.37 14.81
N GLN A 93 40.42 -7.35 14.35
CA GLN A 93 41.26 -7.36 13.16
C GLN A 93 42.18 -8.58 13.19
N VAL A 94 42.06 -9.44 12.19
CA VAL A 94 43.03 -10.51 11.95
C VAL A 94 44.07 -9.93 11.01
N GLU A 95 45.18 -9.45 11.58
CA GLU A 95 46.39 -9.16 10.82
C GLU A 95 47.06 -10.50 10.48
N LEU A 96 47.09 -10.83 9.19
CA LEU A 96 47.80 -11.99 8.64
C LEU A 96 49.31 -11.76 8.76
N HIS A 97 49.99 -12.59 9.54
CA HIS A 97 51.41 -12.87 9.36
C HIS A 97 51.59 -14.38 9.18
N ASN A 98 51.75 -14.78 7.92
CA ASN A 98 52.37 -16.04 7.54
C ASN A 98 53.86 -15.93 7.83
N ASP A 99 54.46 -16.89 8.51
CA ASP A 99 55.82 -17.34 8.15
C ASP A 99 56.14 -18.72 8.72
N HIS A 100 56.97 -19.42 7.95
CA HIS A 100 57.34 -20.84 8.00
C HIS A 100 58.38 -21.21 9.09
N ALA A 101 58.52 -22.54 9.28
CA ALA A 101 59.69 -23.28 9.80
C ALA A 101 59.86 -23.28 11.34
N ILE A 102 60.22 -24.37 12.03
CA ILE A 102 60.98 -25.60 11.71
C ILE A 102 60.31 -26.80 12.41
#